data_AF-A0A0C3BHW3-F1
#
_entry.id   AF-A0A0C3BHW3-F1
#
_cell.length_a   1.000
_cell.length_b   1.000
_cell.length_c   1.000
_cell.angle_alpha   90.00
_cell.angle_beta   90.00
_cell.angle_gamma   90.00
#
_symmetry.space_group_name_H-M   'P 1'
#
loop_
_entity.id
_entity.type
_entity.pdbx_description
1 polymer ?
#
loop_
_entity_poly.entity_id
_entity_poly.type
_entity_poly.pdbx_seq_one_letter_code
_entity_poly.pdbx_strand_id
1 'polypeptide(L)'
;MEKATNSDYFPRLSQPRAVDIPLYIRITHRVISPQIKNGGTLPPADLDLLRWRYESILLDGFPINDVCLFMPSHYQLKLRLLDQSEPLLSLHFDFTLLLARNLGIHSGSERIMRVAEILVMLWAYGSYFSAFIEERQGMRNFFDWNTTMIMRGTDQRHPNPYIHEIFHHLAHAQATQVDIGSLWGDNGSFLDRRLVETLPIFDDLISRDVTPAQHCTLIDLICRDIELHPPERLTGAIVFQLSEIDPKDPCLAFLTAYACGVHDQCIRFLPAEGQNAWEQSWLRIVSFITMQEEDSRSPSLLQLKAALWPMISRDSHELRNRAIRESRALVQLQRIFEYPVRCPNHHDHDGHILLDMFEGTQSHTIVYFPTNMEKFTKVPLKGRQIHILLALLLLPDYRLTDPVEFGINEECWPIILGICGSVKTSQLLFLSLLCDFDFSYFFWVREDMAAFSICIHKSLDLPLDQAAVPVAQTFVRRLDAFVEDTFIDWNRNDLINTSVHELEVAVCRLKTHLASVLIHGTHNKRMLFCARAHDGWSPATGWLPTYID
;
A
#
# COMPACT_ATOMS: atom_id res chain seq x y z
N MET A 1 40.04 16.82 64.24
CA MET A 1 38.83 16.48 65.02
C MET A 1 37.88 17.65 64.88
N GLU A 2 37.12 17.62 63.79
CA GLU A 2 36.18 18.66 63.38
C GLU A 2 34.76 18.15 63.63
N LYS A 3 33.92 18.97 64.25
CA LYS A 3 32.48 18.99 63.98
C LYS A 3 32.04 20.43 64.06
N ALA A 4 32.24 21.12 62.95
CA ALA A 4 31.73 22.46 62.72
C ALA A 4 30.21 22.40 62.58
N THR A 5 29.55 23.18 63.42
CA THR A 5 28.28 23.83 63.19
C THR A 5 28.25 24.47 61.80
N ASN A 6 27.38 23.97 60.92
CA ASN A 6 26.84 24.67 59.77
C ASN A 6 25.43 24.13 59.50
N SER A 7 24.50 24.58 60.34
CA SER A 7 23.11 24.77 59.93
C SER A 7 23.07 26.03 59.07
N ASP A 8 22.24 26.02 58.03
CA ASP A 8 21.89 27.16 57.17
C ASP A 8 22.79 27.39 55.96
N TYR A 9 22.78 26.49 54.97
CA TYR A 9 23.00 26.84 53.56
C TYR A 9 22.42 25.76 52.62
N PHE A 10 21.10 25.65 52.59
CA PHE A 10 20.38 25.18 51.41
C PHE A 10 19.19 26.12 51.23
N PRO A 11 19.13 26.92 50.15
CA PRO A 11 17.98 27.78 49.94
C PRO A 11 16.77 26.88 49.69
N ARG A 12 15.75 27.02 50.56
CA ARG A 12 14.39 26.57 50.32
C ARG A 12 13.90 27.19 49.01
N LEU A 13 14.03 26.45 47.91
CA LEU A 13 13.38 26.73 46.61
C LEU A 13 11.90 26.32 46.66
N SER A 14 11.21 26.66 47.74
CA SER A 14 9.81 26.30 47.97
C SER A 14 8.98 27.54 48.21
N GLN A 15 8.97 28.40 47.20
CA GLN A 15 7.88 29.30 46.80
C GLN A 15 8.30 29.91 45.45
N PRO A 16 7.52 29.78 44.37
CA PRO A 16 7.84 30.48 43.15
C PRO A 16 7.83 31.98 43.46
N ARG A 17 9.00 32.63 43.36
CA ARG A 17 9.07 34.10 43.33
C ARG A 17 8.05 34.58 42.30
N ALA A 18 7.37 35.71 42.55
CA ALA A 18 6.56 36.36 41.53
C ALA A 18 7.46 36.57 40.29
N VAL A 19 7.27 35.74 39.27
CA VAL A 19 8.11 35.74 38.09
C VAL A 19 7.56 36.76 37.13
N ASP A 20 8.45 37.55 36.58
CA ASP A 20 8.20 38.39 35.42
C ASP A 20 7.87 37.47 34.23
N ILE A 21 6.57 37.23 34.02
CA ILE A 21 6.03 36.43 32.92
C ILE A 21 6.57 36.93 31.56
N PRO A 22 6.59 38.25 31.27
CA PRO A 22 7.27 38.80 30.10
C PRO A 22 8.74 38.37 29.95
N LEU A 23 9.52 38.38 31.04
CA LEU A 23 10.92 37.95 31.01
C LEU A 23 11.05 36.45 30.69
N TYR A 24 10.21 35.60 31.29
CA TYR A 24 10.18 34.17 30.99
C TYR A 24 9.88 33.93 29.52
N ILE A 25 8.79 34.52 28.99
CA ILE A 25 8.39 34.37 27.58
C ILE A 25 9.54 34.77 26.65
N ARG A 26 10.21 35.89 26.93
CA ARG A 26 11.32 36.38 26.12
C ARG A 26 12.52 35.44 26.11
N ILE A 27 12.88 34.86 27.27
CA ILE A 27 13.99 33.91 27.37
C ILE A 27 13.62 32.62 26.64
N THR A 28 12.45 32.06 26.93
CA THR A 28 11.96 30.82 26.32
C THR A 28 11.91 30.93 24.81
N HIS A 29 11.32 32.01 24.27
CA HIS A 29 11.28 32.25 22.83
C HIS A 29 12.68 32.34 22.20
N ARG A 30 13.66 32.97 22.87
CA ARG A 30 15.05 33.00 22.36
C ARG A 30 15.70 31.63 22.28
N VAL A 31 15.37 30.72 23.19
CA VAL A 31 15.92 29.35 23.23
C VAL A 31 15.19 28.46 22.21
N ILE A 32 13.87 28.57 22.13
CA ILE A 32 13.02 27.65 21.36
C ILE A 32 12.91 28.03 19.89
N SER A 33 12.75 29.32 19.55
CA SER A 33 12.50 29.73 18.16
C SER A 33 13.57 29.27 17.15
N PRO A 34 14.87 29.24 17.47
CA PRO A 34 15.87 28.67 16.56
C PRO A 34 15.62 27.18 16.28
N GLN A 35 15.19 26.42 17.29
CA GLN A 35 14.88 25.00 17.14
C GLN A 35 13.64 24.80 16.28
N ILE A 36 12.57 25.57 16.53
CA ILE A 36 11.34 25.53 15.73
C ILE A 36 11.66 25.79 14.24
N LYS A 37 12.37 26.89 13.94
CA LYS A 37 12.68 27.32 12.57
C LYS A 37 13.60 26.38 11.80
N ASN A 38 14.54 25.72 12.48
CA ASN A 38 15.58 24.92 11.84
C ASN A 38 15.31 23.41 11.90
N GLY A 39 14.12 22.97 12.32
CA GLY A 39 13.84 21.54 12.48
C GLY A 39 14.60 20.88 13.64
N GLY A 40 15.08 21.66 14.61
CA GLY A 40 15.92 21.19 15.72
C GLY A 40 15.13 20.66 16.91
N THR A 41 15.85 20.02 17.84
CA THR A 41 15.38 19.48 19.12
C THR A 41 16.01 20.21 20.30
N LEU A 42 15.45 20.04 21.49
CA LEU A 42 16.09 20.45 22.75
C LEU A 42 16.44 19.21 23.58
N PRO A 43 17.52 19.24 24.38
CA PRO A 43 17.77 18.19 25.37
C PRO A 43 16.52 17.98 26.24
N PRO A 44 16.08 16.72 26.48
CA PRO A 44 14.82 16.45 27.18
C PRO A 44 14.72 17.17 28.54
N ALA A 45 15.80 17.21 29.32
CA ALA A 45 15.82 17.90 30.62
C ALA A 45 15.57 19.41 30.50
N ASP A 46 16.10 20.06 29.46
CA ASP A 46 15.92 21.50 29.23
C ASP A 46 14.51 21.79 28.72
N LEU A 47 14.00 20.94 27.81
CA LEU A 47 12.63 21.03 27.31
C LEU A 47 11.62 20.87 28.45
N ASP A 48 11.81 19.86 29.30
CA ASP A 48 10.97 19.60 30.45
C ASP A 48 11.00 20.78 31.41
N LEU A 49 12.18 21.31 31.76
CA LEU A 49 12.31 22.45 32.66
C LEU A 49 11.57 23.69 32.13
N LEU A 50 11.74 24.00 30.84
CA LEU A 50 11.08 25.14 30.20
C LEU A 50 9.56 24.94 30.13
N ARG A 51 9.10 23.78 29.68
CA ARG A 51 7.68 23.43 29.59
C ARG A 51 7.01 23.46 30.96
N TRP A 52 7.64 22.85 31.94
CA TRP A 52 7.17 22.79 33.32
C TRP A 52 6.94 24.19 33.90
N ARG A 53 7.85 25.11 33.60
CA ARG A 53 7.69 26.50 33.99
C ARG A 53 6.53 27.17 33.26
N TYR A 54 6.34 26.88 31.99
CA TYR A 54 5.20 27.35 31.22
C TYR A 54 3.86 26.86 31.80
N GLU A 55 3.74 25.55 32.08
CA GLU A 55 2.54 24.95 32.67
C GLU A 55 2.23 25.56 34.05
N SER A 56 3.26 25.78 34.87
CA SER A 56 3.11 26.47 36.17
C SER A 56 2.57 27.89 36.04
N ILE A 57 2.98 28.64 35.00
CA ILE A 57 2.47 29.99 34.73
C ILE A 57 1.01 29.94 34.27
N LEU A 58 0.69 29.00 33.37
CA LEU A 58 -0.66 28.82 32.83
C LEU A 58 -1.66 28.40 33.91
N LEU A 59 -1.24 27.59 34.87
CA LEU A 59 -2.06 27.03 35.94
C LEU A 59 -2.01 27.85 37.25
N ASP A 60 -1.70 29.15 37.18
CA ASP A 60 -1.66 30.09 38.31
C ASP A 60 -0.79 29.64 39.50
N GLY A 61 0.30 28.90 39.25
CA GLY A 61 1.26 28.50 40.29
C GLY A 61 0.85 27.30 41.14
N PHE A 62 -0.09 26.47 40.69
CA PHE A 62 -0.42 25.18 41.32
C PHE A 62 0.83 24.31 41.57
N PRO A 63 0.91 23.57 42.70
CA PRO A 63 2.06 22.75 43.03
C PRO A 63 2.37 21.76 41.90
N ILE A 64 3.65 21.77 41.55
CA ILE A 64 4.13 21.64 40.18
C ILE A 64 4.50 20.17 39.84
N ASN A 65 4.19 19.20 40.72
CA ASN A 65 4.45 17.79 40.43
C ASN A 65 3.45 17.17 39.42
N ASP A 66 2.41 17.92 39.06
CA ASP A 66 1.28 17.48 38.26
C ASP A 66 1.34 18.17 36.88
N VAL A 67 1.97 17.49 35.91
CA VAL A 67 2.05 17.83 34.46
C VAL A 67 0.66 18.06 33.85
N CYS A 68 0.54 18.66 32.66
CA CYS A 68 -0.73 18.74 31.88
C CYS A 68 -1.54 17.42 31.81
N LEU A 69 -0.88 16.27 31.93
CA LEU A 69 -1.49 14.94 32.04
C LEU A 69 -2.36 14.72 33.29
N PHE A 70 -2.05 15.38 34.40
CA PHE A 70 -2.73 15.18 35.68
C PHE A 70 -3.93 16.11 35.87
N MET A 71 -3.94 17.26 35.19
CA MET A 71 -5.04 18.23 35.22
C MET A 71 -5.45 18.70 33.82
N PRO A 72 -5.79 17.78 32.90
CA PRO A 72 -6.07 18.11 31.50
C PRO A 72 -7.28 19.04 31.34
N SER A 73 -8.33 18.89 32.16
CA SER A 73 -9.50 19.78 32.18
C SER A 73 -9.12 21.21 32.54
N HIS A 74 -8.29 21.36 33.59
CA HIS A 74 -7.85 22.67 34.05
C HIS A 74 -6.91 23.33 33.03
N TYR A 75 -5.97 22.55 32.49
CA TYR A 75 -5.04 22.98 31.45
C TYR A 75 -5.80 23.50 30.21
N GLN A 76 -6.78 22.73 29.74
CA GLN A 76 -7.68 23.14 28.66
C GLN A 76 -8.46 24.41 28.99
N LEU A 77 -9.08 24.50 30.17
CA LEU A 77 -9.84 25.68 30.58
C LEU A 77 -8.98 26.94 30.53
N LYS A 78 -7.74 26.88 31.01
CA LYS A 78 -6.79 28.00 30.99
C LYS A 78 -6.35 28.37 29.59
N LEU A 79 -6.07 27.38 28.74
CA LEU A 79 -5.72 27.63 27.33
C LEU A 79 -6.86 28.30 26.55
N ARG A 80 -8.12 27.92 26.79
CA ARG A 80 -9.29 28.53 26.13
C ARG A 80 -9.48 30.01 26.46
N LEU A 81 -8.96 30.47 27.59
CA LEU A 81 -9.03 31.87 27.99
C LEU A 81 -7.97 32.74 27.30
N LEU A 82 -7.06 32.13 26.53
CA LEU A 82 -6.01 32.85 25.79
C LEU A 82 -6.49 33.18 24.37
N ASP A 83 -6.33 34.44 23.98
CA ASP A 83 -6.54 34.90 22.61
C ASP A 83 -5.43 34.40 21.66
N GLN A 84 -5.70 34.37 20.35
CA GLN A 84 -4.73 33.91 19.34
C GLN A 84 -3.42 34.73 19.32
N SER A 85 -3.47 35.99 19.76
CA SER A 85 -2.30 36.88 19.88
C SER A 85 -1.49 36.67 21.15
N GLU A 86 -1.94 35.80 22.07
CA GLU A 86 -1.26 35.60 23.35
C GLU A 86 0.06 34.84 23.17
N PRO A 87 1.21 35.39 23.64
CA PRO A 87 2.50 34.71 23.53
C PRO A 87 2.55 33.37 24.25
N LEU A 88 1.75 33.18 25.29
CA LEU A 88 1.63 31.90 26.00
C LEU A 88 1.01 30.82 25.11
N LEU A 89 0.06 31.18 24.25
CA LEU A 89 -0.51 30.25 23.29
C LEU A 89 0.49 29.89 22.18
N SER A 90 1.32 30.84 21.72
CA SER A 90 2.42 30.51 20.80
C SER A 90 3.39 29.50 21.44
N LEU A 91 3.74 29.69 22.71
CA LEU A 91 4.62 28.78 23.44
C LEU A 91 3.99 27.39 23.61
N HIS A 92 2.67 27.31 23.82
CA HIS A 92 1.96 26.04 23.84
C HIS A 92 2.23 25.23 22.57
N PHE A 93 1.99 25.82 21.39
CA PHE A 93 2.22 25.14 20.12
C PHE A 93 3.69 24.76 19.91
N ASP A 94 4.62 25.66 20.25
CA ASP A 94 6.05 25.41 20.13
C ASP A 94 6.52 24.25 21.03
N PHE A 95 6.03 24.19 22.28
CA PHE A 95 6.35 23.09 23.19
C PHE A 95 5.77 21.76 22.71
N THR A 96 4.53 21.74 22.21
CA THR A 96 3.93 20.53 21.65
C THR A 96 4.76 19.99 20.47
N LEU A 97 5.23 20.88 19.58
CA LEU A 97 6.11 20.49 18.49
C LEU A 97 7.44 19.91 18.97
N LEU A 98 8.11 20.59 19.91
CA LEU A 98 9.40 20.12 20.42
C LEU A 98 9.30 18.78 21.16
N LEU A 99 8.21 18.55 21.89
CA LEU A 99 7.92 17.25 22.50
C LEU A 99 7.79 16.17 21.42
N ALA A 100 7.07 16.47 20.34
CA ALA A 100 6.89 15.55 19.23
C ALA A 100 8.23 15.19 18.58
N ARG A 101 9.08 16.18 18.26
CA ARG A 101 10.42 15.93 17.71
C ARG A 101 11.30 15.08 18.64
N ASN A 102 11.14 15.22 19.96
CA ASN A 102 11.89 14.47 20.95
C ASN A 102 11.42 13.01 21.14
N LEU A 103 10.29 12.59 20.56
CA LEU A 103 9.77 11.22 20.72
C LEU A 103 10.80 10.14 20.35
N GLY A 104 11.63 10.39 19.33
CA GLY A 104 12.66 9.46 18.89
C GLY A 104 13.78 9.22 19.92
N ILE A 105 13.95 10.12 20.90
CA ILE A 105 14.97 10.02 21.95
C ILE A 105 14.54 9.05 23.07
N HIS A 106 13.23 8.99 23.35
CA HIS A 106 12.67 8.17 24.43
C HIS A 106 12.40 6.75 23.96
N SER A 107 12.21 5.79 24.88
CA SER A 107 11.78 4.42 24.59
C SER A 107 10.92 3.85 25.74
N GLY A 108 10.20 2.76 25.48
CA GLY A 108 9.42 2.06 26.49
C GLY A 108 8.33 2.94 27.11
N SER A 109 8.13 2.84 28.43
CA SER A 109 7.08 3.58 29.14
C SER A 109 7.20 5.09 29.05
N GLU A 110 8.42 5.62 28.94
CA GLU A 110 8.66 7.06 28.81
C GLU A 110 8.12 7.57 27.47
N ARG A 111 8.37 6.85 26.35
CA ARG A 111 7.85 7.25 25.04
C ARG A 111 6.32 7.26 25.02
N ILE A 112 5.68 6.26 25.64
CA ILE A 112 4.21 6.17 25.76
C ILE A 112 3.67 7.38 26.53
N MET A 113 4.31 7.72 27.66
CA MET A 113 3.94 8.92 28.42
C MET A 113 4.10 10.20 27.61
N ARG A 114 5.17 10.35 26.82
CA ARG A 114 5.36 11.54 25.96
C ARG A 114 4.34 11.65 24.85
N VAL A 115 3.93 10.52 24.25
CA VAL A 115 2.80 10.50 23.30
C VAL A 115 1.52 11.01 23.99
N ALA A 116 1.30 10.63 25.26
CA ALA A 116 0.21 11.16 26.09
C ALA A 116 0.23 12.67 26.22
N GLU A 117 1.38 13.21 26.58
CA GLU A 117 1.54 14.65 26.80
C GLU A 117 1.25 15.42 25.51
N ILE A 118 1.77 14.95 24.39
CA ILE A 118 1.57 15.58 23.08
C ILE A 118 0.09 15.57 22.69
N LEU A 119 -0.60 14.43 22.84
CA LEU A 119 -2.02 14.34 22.52
C LEU A 119 -2.85 15.24 23.45
N VAL A 120 -2.63 15.22 24.76
CA VAL A 120 -3.33 16.13 25.68
C VAL A 120 -3.10 17.59 25.32
N MET A 121 -1.84 17.97 25.03
CA MET A 121 -1.53 19.35 24.65
C MET A 121 -2.19 19.74 23.33
N LEU A 122 -2.07 18.93 22.28
CA LEU A 122 -2.72 19.19 20.99
C LEU A 122 -4.20 19.50 21.16
N TRP A 123 -4.92 18.64 21.90
CA TRP A 123 -6.38 18.66 21.94
C TRP A 123 -6.96 19.60 23.00
N ALA A 124 -6.14 20.07 23.94
CA ALA A 124 -6.57 21.02 24.97
C ALA A 124 -7.09 22.34 24.38
N TYR A 125 -6.56 22.80 23.24
CA TYR A 125 -6.99 24.05 22.61
C TYR A 125 -8.20 23.90 21.66
N GLY A 126 -8.61 22.66 21.32
CA GLY A 126 -9.60 22.38 20.26
C GLY A 126 -11.06 22.22 20.71
N SER A 127 -11.35 21.71 21.91
CA SER A 127 -12.73 21.29 22.22
C SER A 127 -13.66 22.46 22.55
N TYR A 128 -14.77 22.59 21.82
CA TYR A 128 -15.89 23.49 22.12
C TYR A 128 -17.10 22.72 22.67
N PHE A 129 -16.95 21.76 23.59
CA PHE A 129 -18.10 21.18 24.31
C PHE A 129 -17.77 20.76 25.75
N SER A 130 -18.83 20.68 26.56
CA SER A 130 -18.92 20.82 28.02
C SER A 130 -18.69 19.54 28.84
N ALA A 131 -17.83 18.62 28.39
CA ALA A 131 -17.58 17.39 29.14
C ALA A 131 -16.33 17.53 30.03
N PHE A 132 -16.49 17.28 31.33
CA PHE A 132 -15.38 17.22 32.28
C PHE A 132 -14.52 15.98 31.99
N ILE A 133 -13.20 16.16 31.84
CA ILE A 133 -12.24 15.04 31.84
C ILE A 133 -12.17 14.53 33.28
N GLU A 134 -12.30 13.21 33.50
CA GLU A 134 -12.23 12.63 34.85
C GLU A 134 -10.82 12.83 35.43
N GLU A 135 -10.69 13.69 36.43
CA GLU A 135 -9.45 13.91 37.18
C GLU A 135 -9.19 12.74 38.13
N ARG A 136 -8.63 11.63 37.61
CA ARG A 136 -8.09 10.56 38.45
C ARG A 136 -6.56 10.59 38.43
N GLN A 137 -5.95 10.54 39.61
CA GLN A 137 -4.49 10.51 39.75
C GLN A 137 -3.91 9.21 39.20
N GLY A 138 -3.07 9.31 38.16
CA GLY A 138 -2.23 8.22 37.65
C GLY A 138 -2.34 7.98 36.15
N MET A 139 -1.21 7.69 35.50
CA MET A 139 -1.10 7.45 34.05
C MET A 139 -1.71 6.14 33.54
N ARG A 140 -1.91 5.17 34.44
CA ARG A 140 -2.39 3.83 34.07
C ARG A 140 -3.88 3.93 33.75
N ASN A 141 -4.21 3.81 32.47
CA ASN A 141 -5.56 3.91 31.89
C ASN A 141 -6.10 5.35 31.72
N PHE A 142 -5.27 6.39 31.92
CA PHE A 142 -5.69 7.78 31.67
C PHE A 142 -6.15 7.98 30.23
N PHE A 143 -5.39 7.42 29.27
CA PHE A 143 -5.73 7.45 27.85
C PHE A 143 -7.07 6.76 27.61
N ASP A 144 -7.14 5.45 27.84
CA ASP A 144 -8.36 4.64 27.62
C ASP A 144 -9.62 5.33 28.16
N TRP A 145 -9.52 5.94 29.35
CA TRP A 145 -10.66 6.60 30.00
C TRP A 145 -11.01 7.99 29.43
N ASN A 146 -10.04 8.71 28.86
CA ASN A 146 -10.22 10.09 28.40
C ASN A 146 -10.09 10.27 26.88
N THR A 147 -9.72 9.24 26.11
CA THR A 147 -9.56 9.33 24.65
C THR A 147 -10.84 9.80 23.97
N THR A 148 -12.02 9.37 24.44
CA THR A 148 -13.31 9.84 23.90
C THR A 148 -13.48 11.36 24.05
N MET A 149 -12.98 11.96 25.12
CA MET A 149 -13.11 13.41 25.37
C MET A 149 -12.02 14.21 24.67
N ILE A 150 -10.81 13.67 24.61
CA ILE A 150 -9.69 14.22 23.84
C ILE A 150 -10.07 14.30 22.35
N MET A 151 -10.77 13.29 21.82
CA MET A 151 -11.12 13.21 20.39
C MET A 151 -12.42 13.90 20.00
N ARG A 152 -13.44 14.01 20.87
CA ARG A 152 -14.67 14.79 20.57
C ARG A 152 -14.45 16.30 20.43
N GLY A 153 -13.28 16.78 20.80
CA GLY A 153 -12.93 18.19 20.74
C GLY A 153 -12.55 18.73 19.37
N THR A 154 -12.91 18.04 18.30
CA THR A 154 -12.26 18.15 17.01
C THR A 154 -13.09 18.82 15.92
N ASP A 155 -14.30 19.29 16.24
CA ASP A 155 -15.27 19.82 15.27
C ASP A 155 -14.85 21.09 14.52
N GLN A 156 -13.64 21.65 14.74
CA GLN A 156 -13.19 22.87 14.07
C GLN A 156 -11.70 22.83 13.70
N ARG A 157 -11.38 23.54 12.61
CA ARG A 157 -10.02 23.78 12.07
C ARG A 157 -8.98 23.89 13.18
N HIS A 158 -8.14 22.86 13.34
CA HIS A 158 -7.09 22.89 14.34
C HIS A 158 -6.13 24.06 14.05
N PRO A 159 -5.91 24.98 15.00
CA PRO A 159 -5.18 26.23 14.77
C PRO A 159 -3.67 26.11 14.98
N ASN A 160 -3.17 24.97 15.47
CA ASN A 160 -1.73 24.75 15.61
C ASN A 160 -1.05 24.69 14.23
N PRO A 161 -0.09 25.59 13.94
CA PRO A 161 0.57 25.67 12.64
C PRO A 161 1.48 24.47 12.34
N TYR A 162 1.84 23.67 13.35
CA TYR A 162 2.80 22.57 13.24
C TYR A 162 2.14 21.19 13.22
N ILE A 163 0.81 21.13 13.09
CA ILE A 163 0.01 19.91 13.26
C ILE A 163 0.50 18.73 12.39
N HIS A 164 0.88 18.98 11.13
CA HIS A 164 1.38 17.94 10.23
C HIS A 164 2.71 17.33 10.70
N GLU A 165 3.62 18.16 11.22
CA GLU A 165 4.91 17.69 11.71
C GLU A 165 4.74 16.92 13.03
N ILE A 166 3.85 17.38 13.90
CA ILE A 166 3.53 16.68 15.13
C ILE A 166 2.95 15.29 14.83
N PHE A 167 2.00 15.20 13.90
CA PHE A 167 1.44 13.93 13.43
C PHE A 167 2.48 13.02 12.79
N HIS A 168 3.46 13.57 12.06
CA HIS A 168 4.58 12.80 11.55
C HIS A 168 5.39 12.11 12.64
N HIS A 169 5.74 12.82 13.71
CA HIS A 169 6.47 12.22 14.82
C HIS A 169 5.64 11.22 15.63
N LEU A 170 4.34 11.48 15.80
CA LEU A 170 3.42 10.52 16.44
C LEU A 170 3.30 9.24 15.61
N ALA A 171 3.14 9.36 14.29
CA ALA A 171 3.13 8.22 13.38
C ALA A 171 4.42 7.42 13.49
N HIS A 172 5.58 8.08 13.46
CA HIS A 172 6.86 7.39 13.58
C HIS A 172 7.04 6.68 14.93
N ALA A 173 6.60 7.31 16.03
CA ALA A 173 6.64 6.70 17.35
C ALA A 173 5.78 5.43 17.41
N GLN A 174 4.53 5.50 16.90
CA GLN A 174 3.62 4.36 16.80
C GLN A 174 4.20 3.24 15.94
N ALA A 175 4.88 3.57 14.83
CA ALA A 175 5.54 2.59 13.95
C ALA A 175 6.57 1.73 14.66
N THR A 176 7.33 2.39 15.54
CA THR A 176 8.56 1.83 16.11
C THR A 176 8.34 1.23 17.49
N GLN A 177 7.16 1.41 18.09
CA GLN A 177 6.84 0.87 19.41
C GLN A 177 5.37 0.46 19.50
N VAL A 178 5.14 -0.85 19.35
CA VAL A 178 3.81 -1.49 19.34
C VAL A 178 2.99 -1.18 20.60
N ASP A 179 3.64 -1.04 21.76
CA ASP A 179 2.97 -0.73 23.04
C ASP A 179 2.26 0.63 23.08
N ILE A 180 2.53 1.52 22.13
CA ILE A 180 1.80 2.80 22.01
C ILE A 180 0.34 2.55 21.60
N GLY A 181 0.06 1.45 20.89
CA GLY A 181 -1.29 1.11 20.44
C GLY A 181 -1.87 2.11 19.43
N SER A 182 -3.18 2.10 19.28
CA SER A 182 -3.91 2.99 18.37
C SER A 182 -3.96 4.39 18.96
N LEU A 183 -3.62 5.41 18.16
CA LEU A 183 -3.65 6.80 18.62
C LEU A 183 -5.08 7.35 18.69
N TRP A 184 -5.98 6.78 17.89
CA TRP A 184 -7.36 7.24 17.71
C TRP A 184 -8.40 6.26 18.27
N GLY A 185 -8.03 5.02 18.61
CA GLY A 185 -8.91 3.95 19.08
C GLY A 185 -8.99 3.80 20.61
N ASP A 186 -9.97 3.02 21.07
CA ASP A 186 -10.05 2.45 22.42
C ASP A 186 -10.30 0.95 22.27
N ASN A 187 -9.88 0.16 23.26
CA ASN A 187 -9.71 -1.30 23.21
C ASN A 187 -11.03 -2.12 23.11
N GLY A 188 -12.06 -1.61 22.42
CA GLY A 188 -13.27 -2.35 22.06
C GLY A 188 -14.36 -1.50 21.39
N SER A 189 -14.86 -1.92 20.23
CA SER A 189 -16.07 -1.44 19.50
C SER A 189 -16.23 0.06 19.18
N PHE A 190 -15.29 0.92 19.57
CA PHE A 190 -15.40 2.38 19.46
C PHE A 190 -14.58 3.01 18.32
N LEU A 191 -13.73 2.26 17.60
CA LEU A 191 -12.95 2.78 16.47
C LEU A 191 -13.86 3.37 15.41
N ASP A 192 -14.93 2.67 15.10
CA ASP A 192 -16.13 3.04 14.38
C ASP A 192 -16.52 4.52 14.55
N ARG A 193 -16.78 4.95 15.78
CA ARG A 193 -17.25 6.30 16.09
C ARG A 193 -16.14 7.35 15.97
N ARG A 194 -14.89 6.96 16.23
CA ARG A 194 -13.76 7.89 16.23
C ARG A 194 -13.13 8.07 14.86
N LEU A 195 -13.21 7.07 14.00
CA LEU A 195 -12.88 7.20 12.58
C LEU A 195 -13.84 8.21 11.92
N VAL A 196 -15.15 8.13 12.21
CA VAL A 196 -16.16 9.12 11.79
C VAL A 196 -15.73 10.55 12.20
N GLU A 197 -15.29 10.74 13.44
CA GLU A 197 -14.88 12.05 13.96
C GLU A 197 -13.52 12.52 13.38
N THR A 198 -12.60 11.59 13.09
CA THR A 198 -11.21 11.90 12.67
C THR A 198 -11.10 12.20 11.17
N LEU A 199 -11.88 11.52 10.33
CA LEU A 199 -11.81 11.66 8.87
C LEU A 199 -12.04 13.11 8.38
N PRO A 200 -13.05 13.86 8.87
CA PRO A 200 -13.24 15.27 8.48
C PRO A 200 -12.05 16.18 8.85
N ILE A 201 -11.37 15.90 9.97
CA ILE A 201 -10.18 16.65 10.39
C ILE A 201 -9.05 16.40 9.40
N PHE A 202 -8.82 15.14 9.06
CA PHE A 202 -7.75 14.76 8.14
C PHE A 202 -8.04 15.30 6.73
N ASP A 203 -9.29 15.31 6.29
CA ASP A 203 -9.71 15.92 5.02
C ASP A 203 -9.46 17.44 4.99
N ASP A 204 -9.82 18.15 6.07
CA ASP A 204 -9.51 19.59 6.20
C ASP A 204 -7.99 19.82 6.23
N LEU A 205 -7.22 18.99 6.92
CA LEU A 205 -5.76 19.09 6.95
C LEU A 205 -5.13 18.86 5.58
N ILE A 206 -5.55 17.83 4.83
CA ILE A 206 -5.05 17.54 3.48
C ILE A 206 -5.40 18.68 2.52
N SER A 207 -6.56 19.31 2.70
CA SER A 207 -6.99 20.44 1.85
C SER A 207 -6.14 21.71 1.96
N ARG A 208 -5.18 21.78 2.90
CA ARG A 208 -4.31 22.94 3.17
C ARG A 208 -2.96 22.88 2.43
N ASP A 209 -2.95 22.40 1.19
CA ASP A 209 -1.75 22.28 0.33
C ASP A 209 -0.61 21.46 0.96
N VAL A 210 -0.90 20.21 1.35
CA VAL A 210 0.09 19.29 1.90
C VAL A 210 1.09 18.79 0.86
N THR A 211 2.33 18.52 1.29
CA THR A 211 3.32 17.80 0.47
C THR A 211 2.97 16.30 0.38
N PRO A 212 3.44 15.57 -0.66
CA PRO A 212 3.25 14.11 -0.76
C PRO A 212 3.69 13.32 0.47
N ALA A 213 4.77 13.72 1.13
CA ALA A 213 5.26 13.07 2.35
C ALA A 213 4.32 13.30 3.55
N GLN A 214 3.78 14.52 3.68
CA GLN A 214 2.80 14.85 4.72
C GLN A 214 1.48 14.12 4.48
N HIS A 215 1.01 14.08 3.23
CA HIS A 215 -0.16 13.30 2.85
C HIS A 215 0.02 11.82 3.21
N CYS A 216 1.13 11.20 2.79
CA CYS A 216 1.42 9.80 3.11
C CYS A 216 1.48 9.52 4.61
N THR A 217 2.01 10.46 5.40
CA THR A 217 2.06 10.34 6.86
C THR A 217 0.66 10.28 7.46
N LEU A 218 -0.26 11.14 7.01
CA LEU A 218 -1.65 11.16 7.47
C LEU A 218 -2.38 9.88 7.10
N ILE A 219 -2.18 9.40 5.87
CA ILE A 219 -2.74 8.13 5.40
C ILE A 219 -2.17 6.93 6.19
N ASP A 220 -0.86 6.90 6.45
CA ASP A 220 -0.20 5.84 7.23
C ASP A 220 -0.76 5.74 8.66
N LEU A 221 -1.03 6.87 9.31
CA LEU A 221 -1.67 6.91 10.62
C LEU A 221 -3.03 6.22 10.64
N ILE A 222 -3.87 6.51 9.64
CA ILE A 222 -5.20 5.89 9.53
C ILE A 222 -5.07 4.39 9.24
N CYS A 223 -4.22 4.02 8.28
CA CYS A 223 -3.98 2.61 7.96
C CYS A 223 -3.54 1.81 9.20
N ARG A 224 -2.61 2.34 10.01
CA ARG A 224 -2.12 1.64 11.20
C ARG A 224 -3.16 1.48 12.28
N ASP A 225 -3.98 2.49 12.49
CA ASP A 225 -5.05 2.40 13.47
C ASP A 225 -6.07 1.31 13.07
N ILE A 226 -6.35 1.19 11.77
CA ILE A 226 -7.17 0.09 11.22
C ILE A 226 -6.45 -1.27 11.32
N GLU A 227 -5.12 -1.33 11.15
CA GLU A 227 -4.33 -2.57 11.31
C GLU A 227 -4.37 -3.09 12.75
N LEU A 228 -4.21 -2.20 13.72
CA LEU A 228 -4.22 -2.55 15.15
C LEU A 228 -5.58 -3.03 15.62
N HIS A 229 -6.65 -2.46 15.06
CA HIS A 229 -8.01 -2.86 15.37
C HIS A 229 -8.85 -2.88 14.09
N PRO A 230 -8.86 -4.02 13.38
CA PRO A 230 -9.68 -4.20 12.20
C PRO A 230 -11.14 -3.91 12.58
N PRO A 231 -11.89 -3.13 11.78
CA PRO A 231 -13.29 -2.89 12.06
C PRO A 231 -14.02 -4.23 12.08
N GLU A 232 -14.42 -4.69 13.28
CA GLU A 232 -15.40 -5.77 13.40
C GLU A 232 -16.65 -5.27 12.69
N ARG A 233 -16.96 -5.84 11.51
CA ARG A 233 -18.02 -5.40 10.57
C ARG A 233 -18.98 -4.40 11.20
N LEU A 234 -18.72 -3.11 10.96
CA LEU A 234 -19.43 -2.00 11.58
C LEU A 234 -20.94 -2.26 11.53
N THR A 235 -21.64 -2.07 12.66
CA THR A 235 -23.08 -2.34 12.71
C THR A 235 -23.90 -1.08 12.51
N GLY A 236 -24.92 -1.18 11.66
CA GLY A 236 -26.06 -0.27 11.52
C GLY A 236 -25.72 1.22 11.63
N ALA A 237 -25.85 1.78 12.85
CA ALA A 237 -25.74 3.21 13.12
C ALA A 237 -24.40 3.84 12.67
N ILE A 238 -23.29 3.10 12.77
CA ILE A 238 -21.96 3.62 12.40
C ILE A 238 -21.78 3.64 10.88
N VAL A 239 -22.27 2.62 10.18
CA VAL A 239 -22.23 2.58 8.70
C VAL A 239 -23.00 3.77 8.13
N PHE A 240 -24.15 4.11 8.74
CA PHE A 240 -24.90 5.31 8.36
C PHE A 240 -24.09 6.60 8.58
N GLN A 241 -23.43 6.75 9.72
CA GLN A 241 -22.62 7.95 10.02
C GLN A 241 -21.42 8.11 9.08
N LEU A 242 -20.68 7.03 8.80
CA LEU A 242 -19.57 7.09 7.84
C LEU A 242 -20.04 7.36 6.41
N SER A 243 -21.22 6.86 6.03
CA SER A 243 -21.80 7.14 4.70
C SER A 243 -22.24 8.60 4.51
N GLU A 244 -22.40 9.35 5.60
CA GLU A 244 -22.67 10.80 5.57
C GLU A 244 -21.38 11.61 5.39
N ILE A 245 -20.21 11.00 5.60
CA ILE A 245 -18.91 11.65 5.36
C ILE A 245 -18.58 11.51 3.88
N ASP A 246 -18.29 12.64 3.24
CA ASP A 246 -17.85 12.73 1.85
C ASP A 246 -16.46 13.40 1.81
N PRO A 247 -15.36 12.66 2.13
CA PRO A 247 -14.02 13.22 2.07
C PRO A 247 -13.68 13.61 0.64
N LYS A 248 -13.07 14.79 0.46
CA LYS A 248 -12.63 15.24 -0.86
C LYS A 248 -11.37 14.52 -1.31
N ASP A 249 -10.53 14.12 -0.37
CA ASP A 249 -9.34 13.34 -0.67
C ASP A 249 -9.68 11.89 -1.08
N PRO A 250 -9.21 11.40 -2.25
CA PRO A 250 -9.55 10.08 -2.73
C PRO A 250 -8.96 8.94 -1.88
N CYS A 251 -7.83 9.13 -1.21
CA CYS A 251 -7.27 8.13 -0.30
C CYS A 251 -8.12 8.01 0.97
N LEU A 252 -8.57 9.14 1.54
CA LEU A 252 -9.49 9.14 2.67
C LEU A 252 -10.87 8.58 2.32
N ALA A 253 -11.44 8.97 1.17
CA ALA A 253 -12.72 8.44 0.70
C ALA A 253 -12.66 6.92 0.51
N PHE A 254 -11.55 6.43 -0.05
CA PHE A 254 -11.28 5.01 -0.19
C PHE A 254 -11.21 4.28 1.16
N LEU A 255 -10.44 4.80 2.13
CA LEU A 255 -10.31 4.22 3.46
C LEU A 255 -11.62 4.25 4.25
N THR A 256 -12.44 5.28 4.03
CA THR A 256 -13.78 5.41 4.61
C THR A 256 -14.70 4.30 4.10
N ALA A 257 -14.76 4.11 2.77
CA ALA A 257 -15.53 3.03 2.16
C ALA A 257 -15.04 1.64 2.59
N TYR A 258 -13.71 1.48 2.70
CA TYR A 258 -13.08 0.23 3.18
C TYR A 258 -13.50 -0.08 4.61
N ALA A 259 -13.40 0.90 5.51
CA ALA A 259 -13.81 0.75 6.91
C ALA A 259 -15.31 0.41 7.03
N CYS A 260 -16.16 0.94 6.14
CA CYS A 260 -17.59 0.59 6.07
C CYS A 260 -17.87 -0.85 5.60
N GLY A 261 -16.85 -1.58 5.13
CA GLY A 261 -17.02 -2.90 4.52
C GLY A 261 -17.69 -2.86 3.15
N VAL A 262 -17.74 -1.69 2.50
CA VAL A 262 -18.38 -1.48 1.19
C VAL A 262 -17.31 -1.48 0.10
N HIS A 263 -16.63 -2.63 -0.04
CA HIS A 263 -15.43 -2.77 -0.86
C HIS A 263 -15.66 -2.50 -2.35
N ASP A 264 -16.88 -2.66 -2.86
CA ASP A 264 -17.26 -2.34 -4.24
C ASP A 264 -17.21 -0.82 -4.51
N GLN A 265 -17.48 0.00 -3.50
CA GLN A 265 -17.37 1.45 -3.61
C GLN A 265 -15.90 1.92 -3.60
N CYS A 266 -15.00 1.21 -2.91
CA CYS A 266 -13.57 1.51 -2.89
C CYS A 266 -12.98 1.62 -4.31
N ILE A 267 -13.41 0.76 -5.23
CA ILE A 267 -12.90 0.71 -6.62
C ILE A 267 -13.11 2.04 -7.35
N ARG A 268 -14.16 2.81 -7.00
CA ARG A 268 -14.49 4.11 -7.63
C ARG A 268 -13.48 5.21 -7.31
N PHE A 269 -12.75 5.07 -6.21
CA PHE A 269 -11.78 6.06 -5.75
C PHE A 269 -10.36 5.75 -6.20
N LEU A 270 -10.16 4.64 -6.92
CA LEU A 270 -8.85 4.30 -7.47
C LEU A 270 -8.40 5.37 -8.47
N PRO A 271 -7.12 5.75 -8.44
CA PRO A 271 -6.62 6.74 -9.37
C PRO A 271 -6.64 6.19 -10.80
N ALA A 272 -6.94 7.04 -11.77
CA ALA A 272 -6.76 6.71 -13.17
C ALA A 272 -5.26 6.47 -13.49
N GLU A 273 -4.98 5.64 -14.49
CA GLU A 273 -3.61 5.29 -14.91
C GLU A 273 -2.77 6.54 -15.20
N GLY A 274 -1.63 6.71 -14.50
CA GLY A 274 -0.70 7.84 -14.66
C GLY A 274 0.12 8.18 -13.40
N GLN A 275 0.95 9.22 -13.50
CA GLN A 275 1.67 9.77 -12.34
C GLN A 275 0.67 10.42 -11.38
N ASN A 276 0.47 9.78 -10.23
CA ASN A 276 -0.37 10.29 -9.15
C ASN A 276 0.48 11.06 -8.14
N ALA A 277 0.07 12.28 -7.77
CA ALA A 277 0.72 13.06 -6.72
C ALA A 277 0.81 12.32 -5.37
N TRP A 278 -0.10 11.35 -5.15
CA TRP A 278 -0.22 10.55 -3.94
C TRP A 278 0.25 9.10 -4.08
N GLU A 279 1.12 8.80 -5.04
CA GLU A 279 1.63 7.45 -5.30
C GLU A 279 2.09 6.71 -4.03
N GLN A 280 2.87 7.35 -3.17
CA GLN A 280 3.35 6.75 -1.91
C GLN A 280 2.21 6.38 -0.94
N SER A 281 1.16 7.20 -0.91
CA SER A 281 -0.01 6.97 -0.04
C SER A 281 -0.82 5.79 -0.54
N TRP A 282 -1.00 5.67 -1.86
CA TRP A 282 -1.63 4.51 -2.46
C TRP A 282 -0.83 3.23 -2.27
N LEU A 283 0.50 3.27 -2.42
CA LEU A 283 1.35 2.12 -2.12
C LEU A 283 1.19 1.66 -0.67
N ARG A 284 1.08 2.60 0.28
CA ARG A 284 0.80 2.27 1.69
C ARG A 284 -0.57 1.61 1.88
N ILE A 285 -1.62 2.13 1.25
CA ILE A 285 -2.99 1.56 1.28
C ILE A 285 -3.02 0.15 0.68
N VAL A 286 -2.38 -0.03 -0.47
CA VAL A 286 -2.31 -1.32 -1.17
C VAL A 286 -1.59 -2.36 -0.31
N SER A 287 -0.43 -1.99 0.27
CA SER A 287 0.30 -2.85 1.20
C SER A 287 -0.55 -3.21 2.42
N PHE A 288 -1.21 -2.23 3.01
CA PHE A 288 -2.16 -2.42 4.11
C PHE A 288 -3.26 -3.45 3.78
N ILE A 289 -4.03 -3.22 2.71
CA ILE A 289 -5.17 -4.09 2.35
C ILE A 289 -4.74 -5.48 1.95
N THR A 290 -3.61 -5.61 1.24
CA THR A 290 -3.15 -6.92 0.80
C THR A 290 -2.72 -7.78 1.99
N MET A 291 -2.08 -7.19 3.00
CA MET A 291 -1.70 -7.86 4.25
C MET A 291 -2.90 -8.09 5.19
N GLN A 292 -3.85 -7.16 5.24
CA GLN A 292 -5.03 -7.29 6.09
C GLN A 292 -5.95 -8.41 5.58
N GLU A 293 -6.39 -9.25 6.50
CA GLU A 293 -7.15 -10.47 6.22
C GLU A 293 -6.57 -11.25 5.02
N GLU A 294 -5.28 -11.57 5.10
CA GLU A 294 -4.58 -12.28 4.01
C GLU A 294 -5.39 -13.50 3.53
N ASP A 295 -6.01 -14.26 4.44
CA ASP A 295 -6.80 -15.46 4.14
C ASP A 295 -8.30 -15.24 3.93
N SER A 296 -8.73 -13.99 3.72
CA SER A 296 -10.13 -13.70 3.52
C SER A 296 -10.69 -14.45 2.32
N ARG A 297 -11.87 -15.04 2.52
CA ARG A 297 -12.66 -15.68 1.46
C ARG A 297 -13.81 -14.78 0.98
N SER A 298 -13.84 -13.53 1.44
CA SER A 298 -14.90 -12.59 1.07
C SER A 298 -14.77 -12.20 -0.40
N PRO A 299 -15.79 -12.46 -1.26
CA PRO A 299 -15.74 -12.09 -2.67
C PRO A 299 -15.47 -10.61 -2.90
N SER A 300 -16.08 -9.73 -2.09
CA SER A 300 -15.92 -8.28 -2.24
C SER A 300 -14.50 -7.80 -1.89
N LEU A 301 -13.84 -8.45 -0.91
CA LEU A 301 -12.46 -8.12 -0.56
C LEU A 301 -11.48 -8.68 -1.59
N LEU A 302 -11.73 -9.87 -2.13
CA LEU A 302 -10.92 -10.45 -3.21
C LEU A 302 -11.00 -9.58 -4.49
N GLN A 303 -12.20 -9.10 -4.85
CA GLN A 303 -12.39 -8.13 -5.93
C GLN A 303 -11.59 -6.85 -5.71
N LEU A 304 -11.60 -6.31 -4.49
CA LEU A 304 -10.82 -5.13 -4.16
C LEU A 304 -9.32 -5.40 -4.25
N LYS A 305 -8.84 -6.54 -3.74
CA LYS A 305 -7.43 -6.97 -3.86
C LYS A 305 -7.01 -7.12 -5.32
N ALA A 306 -7.88 -7.65 -6.19
CA ALA A 306 -7.64 -7.77 -7.63
C ALA A 306 -7.55 -6.39 -8.31
N ALA A 307 -8.46 -5.47 -7.97
CA ALA A 307 -8.46 -4.11 -8.52
C ALA A 307 -7.22 -3.29 -8.08
N LEU A 308 -6.70 -3.53 -6.87
CA LEU A 308 -5.49 -2.90 -6.36
C LEU A 308 -4.20 -3.55 -6.88
N TRP A 309 -4.28 -4.76 -7.44
CA TRP A 309 -3.12 -5.55 -7.85
C TRP A 309 -2.16 -4.80 -8.80
N PRO A 310 -2.63 -4.08 -9.83
CA PRO A 310 -1.75 -3.34 -10.74
C PRO A 310 -0.92 -2.24 -10.08
N MET A 311 -1.33 -1.77 -8.90
CA MET A 311 -0.63 -0.73 -8.13
C MET A 311 0.51 -1.31 -7.28
N ILE A 312 0.59 -2.64 -7.17
CA ILE A 312 1.65 -3.33 -6.43
C ILE A 312 2.92 -3.31 -7.28
N SER A 313 4.02 -2.79 -6.72
CA SER A 313 5.31 -2.91 -7.38
C SER A 313 5.71 -4.39 -7.52
N ARG A 314 6.15 -4.75 -8.74
CA ARG A 314 6.52 -6.13 -9.11
C ARG A 314 7.58 -6.73 -8.17
N ASP A 315 8.45 -5.90 -7.62
CA ASP A 315 9.61 -6.33 -6.82
C ASP A 315 9.37 -6.31 -5.30
N SER A 316 8.27 -5.71 -4.83
CA SER A 316 8.12 -5.38 -3.40
C SER A 316 7.07 -6.23 -2.67
N HIS A 317 6.35 -7.12 -3.35
CA HIS A 317 5.21 -7.80 -2.71
C HIS A 317 5.56 -9.17 -2.15
N GLU A 318 5.43 -9.29 -0.82
CA GLU A 318 5.73 -10.51 -0.07
C GLU A 318 4.85 -11.70 -0.49
N LEU A 319 3.59 -11.50 -0.89
CA LEU A 319 2.71 -12.60 -1.29
C LEU A 319 3.20 -13.29 -2.57
N ARG A 320 3.61 -12.48 -3.56
CA ARG A 320 4.21 -12.96 -4.82
C ARG A 320 5.46 -13.80 -4.54
N ASN A 321 6.36 -13.28 -3.72
CA ASN A 321 7.64 -13.93 -3.40
C ASN A 321 7.45 -15.23 -2.61
N ARG A 322 6.39 -15.33 -1.81
CA ARG A 322 6.05 -16.54 -1.06
C ARG A 322 5.27 -17.57 -1.87
N ALA A 323 4.60 -17.20 -2.97
CA ALA A 323 3.73 -18.09 -3.73
C ALA A 323 4.42 -19.33 -4.32
N ILE A 324 5.74 -19.30 -4.55
CA ILE A 324 6.50 -20.49 -4.99
C ILE A 324 6.99 -21.37 -3.83
N ARG A 325 6.94 -20.85 -2.60
CA ARG A 325 7.46 -21.49 -1.37
C ARG A 325 6.36 -21.97 -0.43
N GLU A 326 5.20 -21.33 -0.47
CA GLU A 326 4.10 -21.50 0.47
C GLU A 326 2.77 -21.74 -0.28
N SER A 327 2.20 -22.94 -0.12
CA SER A 327 0.96 -23.34 -0.80
C SER A 327 -0.22 -22.42 -0.46
N ARG A 328 -0.28 -21.94 0.79
CA ARG A 328 -1.30 -20.98 1.26
C ARG A 328 -1.24 -19.65 0.51
N ALA A 329 -0.04 -19.10 0.32
CA ALA A 329 0.16 -17.86 -0.42
C ALA A 329 -0.25 -18.02 -1.89
N LEU A 330 0.09 -19.16 -2.51
CA LEU A 330 -0.31 -19.47 -3.89
C LEU A 330 -1.83 -19.60 -4.05
N VAL A 331 -2.50 -20.32 -3.15
CA VAL A 331 -3.97 -20.45 -3.18
C VAL A 331 -4.64 -19.09 -3.02
N GLN A 332 -4.09 -18.22 -2.17
CA GLN A 332 -4.64 -16.89 -2.00
C GLN A 332 -4.42 -16.03 -3.25
N LEU A 333 -3.25 -16.12 -3.87
CA LEU A 333 -2.97 -15.45 -5.13
C LEU A 333 -3.94 -15.92 -6.23
N GLN A 334 -4.17 -17.22 -6.35
CA GLN A 334 -5.18 -17.77 -7.28
C GLN A 334 -6.56 -17.17 -7.05
N ARG A 335 -7.02 -17.08 -5.79
CA ARG A 335 -8.33 -16.49 -5.47
C ARG A 335 -8.46 -15.02 -5.84
N ILE A 336 -7.37 -14.26 -5.77
CA ILE A 336 -7.37 -12.87 -6.20
C ILE A 336 -7.56 -12.82 -7.72
N PHE A 337 -6.84 -13.67 -8.45
CA PHE A 337 -6.87 -13.76 -9.91
C PHE A 337 -8.11 -14.50 -10.47
N GLU A 338 -9.00 -15.01 -9.62
CA GLU A 338 -10.37 -15.40 -10.02
C GLU A 338 -11.22 -14.17 -10.41
N TYR A 339 -10.79 -12.97 -10.00
CA TYR A 339 -11.44 -11.70 -10.34
C TYR A 339 -10.60 -10.90 -11.34
N PRO A 340 -11.23 -10.02 -12.14
CA PRO A 340 -10.52 -9.26 -13.16
C PRO A 340 -9.37 -8.40 -12.61
N VAL A 341 -8.16 -8.62 -13.11
CA VAL A 341 -6.95 -7.85 -12.79
C VAL A 341 -6.56 -7.00 -14.01
N ARG A 342 -6.84 -5.70 -13.94
CA ARG A 342 -6.56 -4.75 -15.04
C ARG A 342 -5.12 -4.26 -15.03
N CYS A 343 -4.18 -5.16 -15.32
CA CYS A 343 -2.79 -4.77 -15.54
C CYS A 343 -2.65 -3.99 -16.86
N PRO A 344 -2.08 -2.75 -16.88
CA PRO A 344 -2.03 -1.90 -18.08
C PRO A 344 -1.36 -2.55 -19.31
N ASN A 345 -0.45 -3.51 -19.09
CA ASN A 345 0.36 -4.13 -20.13
C ASN A 345 0.08 -5.63 -20.34
N HIS A 346 -0.92 -6.20 -19.65
CA HIS A 346 -1.18 -7.64 -19.68
C HIS A 346 -2.65 -7.95 -19.99
N HIS A 347 -2.89 -9.12 -20.57
CA HIS A 347 -4.21 -9.67 -20.77
C HIS A 347 -4.69 -10.36 -19.49
N ASP A 348 -5.93 -10.06 -19.11
CA ASP A 348 -6.57 -10.57 -17.91
C ASP A 348 -7.23 -11.93 -18.19
N HIS A 349 -6.43 -12.99 -18.03
CA HIS A 349 -6.83 -14.38 -18.25
C HIS A 349 -6.23 -15.29 -17.18
N ASP A 350 -6.75 -16.52 -17.02
CA ASP A 350 -6.33 -17.49 -15.98
C ASP A 350 -4.82 -17.79 -15.95
N GLY A 351 -4.12 -17.60 -17.07
CA GLY A 351 -2.66 -17.76 -17.16
C GLY A 351 -1.86 -16.57 -16.61
N HIS A 352 -2.47 -15.41 -16.42
CA HIS A 352 -1.81 -14.15 -16.05
C HIS A 352 -1.04 -14.25 -14.74
N ILE A 353 -1.58 -15.01 -13.76
CA ILE A 353 -0.91 -15.29 -12.48
C ILE A 353 0.52 -15.84 -12.65
N LEU A 354 0.79 -16.60 -13.72
CA LEU A 354 2.12 -17.15 -13.98
C LEU A 354 3.14 -16.06 -14.33
N LEU A 355 2.73 -14.97 -14.98
CA LEU A 355 3.60 -13.82 -15.23
C LEU A 355 3.94 -13.14 -13.91
N ASP A 356 2.94 -12.87 -13.08
CA ASP A 356 3.18 -12.24 -11.78
C ASP A 356 4.08 -13.09 -10.87
N MET A 357 3.99 -14.42 -10.94
CA MET A 357 4.85 -15.32 -10.17
C MET A 357 6.30 -15.39 -10.68
N PHE A 358 6.51 -15.26 -11.99
CA PHE A 358 7.80 -15.58 -12.63
C PHE A 358 8.46 -14.43 -13.39
N GLU A 359 7.84 -13.25 -13.53
CA GLU A 359 8.44 -12.03 -14.08
C GLU A 359 8.77 -11.01 -12.98
N GLY A 360 10.04 -10.60 -12.85
CA GLY A 360 10.51 -9.64 -11.84
C GLY A 360 12.05 -9.66 -11.62
N THR A 361 12.61 -8.66 -10.93
CA THR A 361 14.08 -8.47 -10.80
C THR A 361 14.76 -9.39 -9.78
N GLN A 362 14.01 -9.97 -8.83
CA GLN A 362 14.55 -10.88 -7.79
C GLN A 362 14.26 -12.37 -8.06
N SER A 363 13.60 -12.65 -9.17
CA SER A 363 13.14 -13.98 -9.50
C SER A 363 14.34 -14.86 -9.84
N HIS A 364 14.57 -15.88 -9.03
CA HIS A 364 15.50 -16.98 -9.31
C HIS A 364 14.97 -17.87 -10.45
N THR A 365 14.39 -17.26 -11.50
CA THR A 365 13.53 -17.87 -12.51
C THR A 365 14.32 -18.43 -13.68
N ILE A 366 15.51 -18.93 -13.41
CA ILE A 366 16.35 -19.57 -14.41
C ILE A 366 16.58 -21.01 -13.95
N VAL A 367 16.17 -21.96 -14.79
CA VAL A 367 16.33 -23.39 -14.53
C VAL A 367 17.25 -24.01 -15.57
N TYR A 368 17.95 -25.07 -15.18
CA TYR A 368 18.68 -25.89 -16.14
C TYR A 368 17.71 -26.78 -16.89
N PHE A 369 17.61 -26.60 -18.20
CA PHE A 369 16.63 -27.32 -18.99
C PHE A 369 16.99 -28.83 -19.05
N PRO A 370 16.09 -29.74 -18.67
CA PRO A 370 16.45 -31.15 -18.41
C PRO A 370 16.51 -32.01 -19.68
N THR A 371 15.85 -31.57 -20.76
CA THR A 371 15.56 -32.41 -21.93
C THR A 371 16.23 -31.91 -23.21
N ASN A 372 16.59 -32.82 -24.10
CA ASN A 372 17.08 -32.46 -25.43
C ASN A 372 15.90 -32.11 -26.37
N MET A 373 16.01 -30.99 -27.09
CA MET A 373 14.96 -30.45 -27.97
C MET A 373 15.38 -30.40 -29.44
N GLU A 374 16.39 -31.18 -29.84
CA GLU A 374 16.91 -31.31 -31.23
C GLU A 374 15.83 -31.56 -32.30
N LYS A 375 14.67 -32.12 -31.92
CA LYS A 375 13.54 -32.30 -32.84
C LYS A 375 12.87 -30.97 -33.23
N PHE A 376 12.93 -29.98 -32.36
CA PHE A 376 12.19 -28.72 -32.48
C PHE A 376 13.09 -27.50 -32.72
N THR A 377 14.35 -27.58 -32.31
CA THR A 377 15.33 -26.49 -32.46
C THR A 377 16.72 -27.05 -32.71
N LYS A 378 17.54 -26.30 -33.44
CA LYS A 378 18.99 -26.57 -33.59
C LYS A 378 19.81 -26.00 -32.43
N VAL A 379 19.20 -25.18 -31.57
CA VAL A 379 19.85 -24.60 -30.40
C VAL A 379 19.85 -25.63 -29.26
N PRO A 380 21.01 -25.99 -28.70
CA PRO A 380 21.07 -27.00 -27.64
C PRO A 380 20.52 -26.44 -26.34
N LEU A 381 19.33 -26.90 -25.93
CA LEU A 381 18.69 -26.47 -24.68
C LEU A 381 19.13 -27.28 -23.45
N LYS A 382 19.40 -28.59 -23.61
CA LYS A 382 19.70 -29.47 -22.48
C LYS A 382 20.90 -28.97 -21.66
N GLY A 383 20.72 -28.84 -20.35
CA GLY A 383 21.74 -28.37 -19.42
C GLY A 383 22.07 -26.88 -19.57
N ARG A 384 21.26 -26.12 -20.31
CA ARG A 384 21.36 -24.67 -20.42
C ARG A 384 20.31 -24.00 -19.53
N GLN A 385 20.63 -22.76 -19.16
CA GLN A 385 19.77 -21.88 -18.41
C GLN A 385 18.67 -21.33 -19.30
N ILE A 386 17.42 -21.50 -18.86
CA ILE A 386 16.22 -21.01 -19.55
C ILE A 386 15.28 -20.43 -18.50
N HIS A 387 14.51 -19.42 -18.88
CA HIS A 387 13.47 -18.88 -18.03
C HIS A 387 12.46 -19.95 -17.60
N ILE A 388 12.16 -20.02 -16.30
CA ILE A 388 11.33 -21.08 -15.70
C ILE A 388 9.95 -21.17 -16.34
N LEU A 389 9.32 -20.03 -16.62
CA LEU A 389 7.99 -20.00 -17.25
C LEU A 389 8.05 -20.59 -18.66
N LEU A 390 9.11 -20.30 -19.44
CA LEU A 390 9.30 -20.90 -20.76
C LEU A 390 9.56 -22.41 -20.63
N ALA A 391 10.37 -22.84 -19.67
CA ALA A 391 10.62 -24.25 -19.42
C ALA A 391 9.33 -25.00 -19.05
N LEU A 392 8.49 -24.41 -18.19
CA LEU A 392 7.19 -24.96 -17.78
C LEU A 392 6.24 -25.06 -18.96
N LEU A 393 6.15 -24.06 -19.84
CA LEU A 393 5.30 -24.07 -21.03
C LEU A 393 5.82 -25.04 -22.11
N LEU A 394 7.14 -25.18 -22.21
CA LEU A 394 7.81 -26.00 -23.23
C LEU A 394 7.79 -27.50 -22.89
N LEU A 395 7.98 -27.89 -21.64
CA LEU A 395 8.05 -29.30 -21.25
C LEU A 395 6.64 -29.92 -21.18
N PRO A 396 6.46 -31.17 -21.63
CA PRO A 396 5.21 -31.88 -21.41
C PRO A 396 5.08 -32.27 -19.93
N ASP A 397 3.86 -32.34 -19.42
CA ASP A 397 3.61 -32.47 -17.97
C ASP A 397 4.23 -33.74 -17.35
N TYR A 398 4.31 -34.84 -18.10
CA TYR A 398 4.96 -36.08 -17.64
C TYR A 398 6.49 -35.97 -17.45
N ARG A 399 7.11 -34.87 -17.92
CA ARG A 399 8.54 -34.56 -17.69
C ARG A 399 8.74 -33.56 -16.54
N LEU A 400 7.67 -33.00 -16.00
CA LEU A 400 7.68 -32.06 -14.89
C LEU A 400 7.49 -32.82 -13.57
N THR A 401 8.43 -33.73 -13.27
CA THR A 401 8.28 -34.70 -12.17
C THR A 401 8.98 -34.30 -10.87
N ASP A 402 10.00 -33.45 -10.93
CA ASP A 402 10.78 -33.06 -9.74
C ASP A 402 10.65 -31.54 -9.49
N PRO A 403 9.90 -31.11 -8.46
CA PRO A 403 9.76 -29.69 -8.13
C PRO A 403 11.06 -29.05 -7.62
N VAL A 404 12.01 -29.84 -7.10
CA VAL A 404 13.29 -29.36 -6.57
C VAL A 404 14.17 -28.81 -7.70
N GLU A 405 14.13 -29.42 -8.89
CA GLU A 405 14.84 -28.92 -10.08
C GLU A 405 14.39 -27.51 -10.49
N PHE A 406 13.18 -27.12 -10.10
CA PHE A 406 12.56 -25.83 -10.42
C PHE A 406 12.57 -24.85 -9.24
N GLY A 407 13.12 -25.25 -8.08
CA GLY A 407 13.16 -24.40 -6.88
C GLY A 407 11.77 -24.10 -6.32
N ILE A 408 10.79 -24.95 -6.57
CA ILE A 408 9.39 -24.79 -6.16
C ILE A 408 9.07 -25.77 -5.02
N ASN A 409 8.27 -25.33 -4.06
CA ASN A 409 7.80 -26.19 -2.98
C ASN A 409 6.89 -27.32 -3.51
N GLU A 410 7.04 -28.54 -2.96
CA GLU A 410 6.28 -29.73 -3.37
C GLU A 410 4.75 -29.54 -3.33
N GLU A 411 4.23 -28.77 -2.36
CA GLU A 411 2.80 -28.50 -2.23
C GLU A 411 2.29 -27.48 -3.27
N CYS A 412 3.15 -26.57 -3.72
CA CYS A 412 2.82 -25.57 -4.75
C CYS A 412 2.82 -26.18 -6.15
N TRP A 413 3.63 -27.22 -6.34
CA TRP A 413 3.89 -27.82 -7.65
C TRP A 413 2.63 -28.30 -8.39
N PRO A 414 1.72 -29.10 -7.78
CA PRO A 414 0.50 -29.55 -8.46
C PRO A 414 -0.39 -28.39 -8.91
N ILE A 415 -0.42 -27.30 -8.13
CA ILE A 415 -1.23 -26.12 -8.40
C ILE A 415 -0.68 -25.38 -9.64
N ILE A 416 0.64 -25.13 -9.66
CA ILE A 416 1.33 -24.50 -10.79
C ILE A 416 1.16 -25.36 -12.05
N LEU A 417 1.34 -26.67 -11.96
CA LEU A 417 1.13 -27.59 -13.08
C LEU A 417 -0.32 -27.57 -13.58
N GLY A 418 -1.31 -27.44 -12.70
CA GLY A 418 -2.71 -27.29 -13.08
C GLY A 418 -2.96 -26.04 -13.91
N ILE A 419 -2.40 -24.90 -13.51
CA ILE A 419 -2.49 -23.65 -14.28
C ILE A 419 -1.76 -23.82 -15.62
N CYS A 420 -0.53 -24.34 -15.62
CA CYS A 420 0.24 -24.58 -16.85
C CYS A 420 -0.46 -25.53 -17.82
N GLY A 421 -1.09 -26.60 -17.32
CA GLY A 421 -1.86 -27.53 -18.15
C GLY A 421 -3.06 -26.87 -18.82
N SER A 422 -3.75 -25.98 -18.10
CA SER A 422 -4.87 -25.19 -18.64
C SER A 422 -4.39 -24.24 -19.74
N VAL A 423 -3.26 -23.54 -19.51
CA VAL A 423 -2.64 -22.68 -20.52
C VAL A 423 -2.23 -23.46 -21.77
N LYS A 424 -1.54 -24.60 -21.61
CA LYS A 424 -1.03 -25.42 -22.73
C LYS A 424 -2.12 -26.04 -23.60
N THR A 425 -3.37 -26.06 -23.16
CA THR A 425 -4.50 -26.63 -23.90
C THR A 425 -5.38 -25.58 -24.57
N SER A 426 -5.20 -24.29 -24.25
CA SER A 426 -5.97 -23.18 -24.82
C SER A 426 -5.08 -22.27 -25.66
N GLN A 427 -5.45 -22.11 -26.94
CA GLN A 427 -4.74 -21.20 -27.84
C GLN A 427 -4.76 -19.75 -27.31
N LEU A 428 -5.91 -19.28 -26.81
CA LEU A 428 -6.07 -17.94 -26.25
C LEU A 428 -5.14 -17.72 -25.05
N LEU A 429 -5.18 -18.60 -24.05
CA LEU A 429 -4.40 -18.44 -22.82
C LEU A 429 -2.90 -18.47 -23.12
N PHE A 430 -2.47 -19.39 -23.99
CA PHE A 430 -1.06 -19.53 -24.33
C PHE A 430 -0.54 -18.31 -25.11
N LEU A 431 -1.27 -17.85 -26.14
CA LEU A 431 -0.87 -16.67 -26.90
C LEU A 431 -0.90 -15.39 -26.06
N SER A 432 -1.85 -15.26 -25.15
CA SER A 432 -1.94 -14.11 -24.24
C SER A 432 -0.72 -14.04 -23.34
N LEU A 433 -0.38 -15.17 -22.73
CA LEU A 433 0.81 -15.29 -21.88
C LEU A 433 2.08 -14.92 -22.65
N LEU A 434 2.27 -15.44 -23.87
CA LEU A 434 3.41 -15.12 -24.72
C LEU A 434 3.43 -13.65 -25.17
N CYS A 435 2.26 -13.10 -25.48
CA CYS A 435 2.13 -11.69 -25.88
C CYS A 435 2.55 -10.75 -24.75
N ASP A 436 2.27 -11.13 -23.51
CA ASP A 436 2.46 -10.27 -22.34
C ASP A 436 3.88 -10.26 -21.80
N PHE A 437 4.73 -11.21 -22.21
CA PHE A 437 6.15 -11.23 -21.83
C PHE A 437 6.81 -9.86 -22.05
N ASP A 438 7.47 -9.37 -21.01
CA ASP A 438 8.14 -8.08 -21.06
C ASP A 438 9.49 -8.17 -21.78
N PHE A 439 9.48 -7.84 -23.08
CA PHE A 439 10.67 -7.87 -23.93
C PHE A 439 11.79 -6.94 -23.47
N SER A 440 11.51 -5.94 -22.61
CA SER A 440 12.51 -4.99 -22.12
C SER A 440 13.31 -5.50 -20.91
N TYR A 441 12.71 -6.38 -20.10
CA TYR A 441 13.35 -7.01 -18.94
C TYR A 441 13.88 -8.41 -19.23
N PHE A 442 13.41 -9.04 -20.30
CA PHE A 442 13.91 -10.34 -20.74
C PHE A 442 15.29 -10.18 -21.40
N PHE A 443 16.34 -10.66 -20.73
CA PHE A 443 17.62 -10.86 -21.38
C PHE A 443 17.48 -12.05 -22.33
N TRP A 444 17.04 -11.80 -23.56
CA TRP A 444 16.88 -12.83 -24.59
C TRP A 444 18.22 -13.47 -24.94
N VAL A 445 18.63 -14.45 -24.13
CA VAL A 445 19.67 -15.38 -24.52
C VAL A 445 19.12 -16.28 -25.62
N ARG A 446 20.02 -16.77 -26.49
CA ARG A 446 19.65 -17.60 -27.65
C ARG A 446 18.78 -18.81 -27.27
N GLU A 447 18.96 -19.36 -26.06
CA GLU A 447 18.18 -20.48 -25.55
C GLU A 447 16.72 -20.09 -25.25
N ASP A 448 16.48 -18.91 -24.67
CA ASP A 448 15.14 -18.38 -24.42
C ASP A 448 14.43 -18.04 -25.73
N MET A 449 15.14 -17.47 -26.71
CA MET A 449 14.58 -17.23 -28.05
C MET A 449 14.11 -18.52 -28.73
N ALA A 450 14.94 -19.56 -28.69
CA ALA A 450 14.57 -20.87 -29.24
C ALA A 450 13.37 -21.46 -28.49
N ALA A 451 13.37 -21.43 -27.15
CA ALA A 451 12.26 -21.91 -26.33
C ALA A 451 10.95 -21.17 -26.63
N PHE A 452 11.01 -19.84 -26.75
CA PHE A 452 9.88 -18.99 -27.07
C PHE A 452 9.32 -19.26 -28.48
N SER A 453 10.20 -19.43 -29.47
CA SER A 453 9.82 -19.81 -30.84
C SER A 453 9.05 -21.13 -30.87
N ILE A 454 9.50 -22.12 -30.10
CA ILE A 454 8.79 -23.39 -29.96
C ILE A 454 7.43 -23.19 -29.27
N CYS A 455 7.35 -22.33 -28.24
CA CYS A 455 6.08 -22.02 -27.59
C CYS A 455 5.07 -21.37 -28.56
N ILE A 456 5.51 -20.45 -29.42
CA ILE A 456 4.66 -19.90 -30.50
C ILE A 456 4.15 -21.03 -31.39
N HIS A 457 5.03 -21.92 -31.88
CA HIS A 457 4.61 -23.05 -32.70
C HIS A 457 3.58 -23.93 -32.01
N LYS A 458 3.82 -24.29 -30.75
CA LYS A 458 2.89 -25.10 -29.94
C LYS A 458 1.54 -24.42 -29.78
N SER A 459 1.51 -23.12 -29.49
CA SER A 459 0.26 -22.37 -29.35
C SER A 459 -0.56 -22.33 -30.65
N LEU A 460 0.11 -22.33 -31.80
CA LEU A 460 -0.53 -22.36 -33.13
C LEU A 460 -0.96 -23.76 -33.57
N ASP A 461 -0.41 -24.81 -32.96
CA ASP A 461 -0.81 -26.21 -33.17
C ASP A 461 -2.05 -26.61 -32.35
N LEU A 462 -2.48 -25.75 -31.42
CA LEU A 462 -3.71 -25.94 -30.65
C LEU A 462 -4.98 -25.69 -31.49
N PRO A 463 -6.16 -26.18 -31.05
CA PRO A 463 -7.42 -25.88 -31.70
C PRO A 463 -7.64 -24.37 -31.87
N LEU A 464 -8.08 -23.99 -33.06
CA LEU A 464 -8.28 -22.58 -33.41
C LEU A 464 -9.34 -21.94 -32.51
N ASP A 465 -8.94 -20.88 -31.81
CA ASP A 465 -9.80 -20.04 -31.00
C ASP A 465 -9.94 -18.65 -31.63
N GLN A 466 -11.17 -18.27 -32.00
CA GLN A 466 -11.43 -16.96 -32.59
C GLN A 466 -11.21 -15.82 -31.59
N ALA A 467 -11.35 -16.07 -30.29
CA ALA A 467 -11.06 -15.08 -29.25
C ALA A 467 -9.56 -14.75 -29.15
N ALA A 468 -8.68 -15.64 -29.63
CA ALA A 468 -7.23 -15.41 -29.66
C ALA A 468 -6.78 -14.46 -30.79
N VAL A 469 -7.65 -14.13 -31.74
CA VAL A 469 -7.28 -13.31 -32.91
C VAL A 469 -6.81 -11.90 -32.54
N PRO A 470 -7.51 -11.13 -31.66
CA PRO A 470 -7.03 -9.81 -31.24
C PRO A 470 -5.67 -9.89 -30.52
N VAL A 471 -5.49 -10.91 -29.67
CA VAL A 471 -4.22 -11.15 -28.96
C VAL A 471 -3.10 -11.43 -29.94
N ALA A 472 -3.32 -12.30 -30.92
CA ALA A 472 -2.36 -12.60 -31.98
C ALA A 472 -1.99 -11.35 -32.80
N GLN A 473 -2.94 -10.45 -33.06
CA GLN A 473 -2.67 -9.17 -33.73
C GLN A 473 -1.73 -8.28 -32.90
N THR A 474 -2.03 -8.12 -31.61
CA THR A 474 -1.18 -7.34 -30.68
C THR A 474 0.20 -7.96 -30.57
N PHE A 475 0.28 -9.29 -30.46
CA PHE A 475 1.53 -10.02 -30.35
C PHE A 475 2.43 -9.85 -31.59
N VAL A 476 1.86 -9.95 -32.80
CA VAL A 476 2.61 -9.69 -34.04
C VAL A 476 3.19 -8.28 -34.05
N ARG A 477 2.41 -7.25 -33.65
CA ARG A 477 2.90 -5.87 -33.61
C ARG A 477 4.05 -5.69 -32.62
N ARG A 478 3.95 -6.29 -31.42
CA ARG A 478 5.02 -6.27 -30.41
C ARG A 478 6.29 -6.96 -30.92
N LEU A 479 6.14 -8.12 -31.56
CA LEU A 479 7.26 -8.88 -32.12
C LEU A 479 7.92 -8.14 -33.29
N ASP A 480 7.16 -7.47 -34.15
CA ASP A 480 7.71 -6.69 -35.26
C ASP A 480 8.57 -5.53 -34.74
N ALA A 481 8.10 -4.79 -33.73
CA ALA A 481 8.89 -3.75 -33.08
C ALA A 481 10.17 -4.32 -32.42
N PHE A 482 10.05 -5.45 -31.72
CA PHE A 482 11.17 -6.12 -31.07
C PHE A 482 12.24 -6.59 -32.08
N VAL A 483 11.82 -7.15 -33.22
CA VAL A 483 12.71 -7.60 -34.29
C VAL A 483 13.41 -6.40 -34.95
N GLU A 484 12.74 -5.27 -35.12
CA GLU A 484 13.38 -4.06 -35.68
C GLU A 484 14.44 -3.49 -34.73
N ASP A 485 14.17 -3.46 -33.42
CA ASP A 485 15.06 -2.86 -32.41
C ASP A 485 16.28 -3.75 -32.05
N THR A 486 16.12 -5.07 -32.02
CA THR A 486 17.14 -5.99 -31.45
C THR A 486 18.21 -6.41 -32.49
N PHE A 487 17.89 -6.36 -33.77
CA PHE A 487 18.70 -6.96 -34.84
C PHE A 487 19.86 -6.07 -35.32
N ILE A 488 19.95 -4.84 -34.83
CA ILE A 488 20.98 -3.87 -35.23
C ILE A 488 22.32 -4.14 -34.51
N ASP A 489 22.33 -4.81 -33.33
CA ASP A 489 23.49 -4.84 -32.43
C ASP A 489 24.07 -6.24 -32.11
N TRP A 490 23.54 -7.32 -32.69
CA TRP A 490 23.95 -8.68 -32.31
C TRP A 490 25.18 -9.17 -33.08
N ASN A 491 26.26 -9.40 -32.36
CA ASN A 491 27.53 -9.87 -32.91
C ASN A 491 27.40 -11.30 -33.48
N ARG A 492 27.98 -11.54 -34.67
CA ARG A 492 27.75 -12.70 -35.54
C ARG A 492 28.28 -14.03 -34.95
N ASN A 493 27.52 -14.65 -34.04
CA ASN A 493 27.69 -16.06 -33.65
C ASN A 493 26.62 -16.91 -34.36
N ASP A 494 27.03 -18.01 -35.00
CA ASP A 494 26.14 -18.90 -35.77
C ASP A 494 24.92 -19.41 -34.98
N LEU A 495 25.08 -19.65 -33.67
CA LEU A 495 23.97 -20.10 -32.83
C LEU A 495 22.96 -19.00 -32.51
N ILE A 496 23.42 -17.75 -32.40
CA ILE A 496 22.54 -16.59 -32.21
C ILE A 496 21.75 -16.33 -33.50
N ASN A 497 22.43 -16.39 -34.65
CA ASN A 497 21.76 -16.31 -35.96
C ASN A 497 20.72 -17.42 -36.14
N THR A 498 21.01 -18.62 -35.63
CA THR A 498 20.07 -19.74 -35.67
C THR A 498 18.84 -19.49 -34.80
N SER A 499 18.99 -19.04 -33.55
CA SER A 499 17.84 -18.74 -32.67
C SER A 499 16.99 -17.61 -33.22
N VAL A 500 17.64 -16.59 -33.79
CA VAL A 500 16.99 -15.47 -34.46
C VAL A 500 16.16 -15.96 -35.65
N HIS A 501 16.74 -16.78 -36.51
CA HIS A 501 16.05 -17.32 -37.67
C HIS A 501 14.85 -18.20 -37.26
N GLU A 502 14.99 -19.01 -36.21
CA GLU A 502 13.88 -19.80 -35.66
C GLU A 502 12.74 -18.91 -35.16
N LEU A 503 13.06 -17.77 -34.53
CA LEU A 503 12.06 -16.78 -34.10
C LEU A 503 11.37 -16.11 -35.30
N GLU A 504 12.12 -15.70 -36.33
CA GLU A 504 11.55 -15.15 -37.56
C GLU A 504 10.57 -16.13 -38.23
N VAL A 505 10.91 -17.41 -38.28
CA VAL A 505 10.05 -18.47 -38.82
C VAL A 505 8.78 -18.60 -37.97
N ALA A 506 8.89 -18.55 -36.64
CA ALA A 506 7.74 -18.57 -35.74
C ALA A 506 6.83 -17.35 -35.92
N VAL A 507 7.40 -16.14 -36.03
CA VAL A 507 6.67 -14.89 -36.32
C VAL A 507 5.97 -14.96 -37.68
N CYS A 508 6.65 -15.45 -38.72
CA CYS A 508 6.06 -15.61 -40.06
C CYS A 508 4.89 -16.59 -40.03
N ARG A 509 5.00 -17.67 -39.25
CA ARG A 509 3.90 -18.63 -39.06
C ARG A 509 2.73 -17.98 -38.34
N LEU A 510 2.98 -17.19 -37.30
CA LEU A 510 1.94 -16.43 -36.58
C LEU A 510 1.23 -15.44 -37.51
N LYS A 511 1.97 -14.67 -38.31
CA LYS A 511 1.43 -13.77 -39.34
C LYS A 511 0.57 -14.51 -40.37
N THR A 512 1.05 -15.66 -40.84
CA THR A 512 0.33 -16.50 -41.82
C THR A 512 -0.96 -17.06 -41.21
N HIS A 513 -0.90 -17.52 -39.96
CA HIS A 513 -2.06 -17.97 -39.22
C HIS A 513 -3.11 -16.85 -39.09
N LEU A 514 -2.68 -15.67 -38.65
CA LEU A 514 -3.54 -14.48 -38.54
C LEU A 514 -4.17 -14.10 -39.89
N ALA A 515 -3.38 -14.06 -40.97
CA ALA A 515 -3.88 -13.77 -42.31
C ALA A 515 -4.92 -14.81 -42.76
N SER A 516 -4.65 -16.09 -42.54
CA SER A 516 -5.59 -17.17 -42.84
C SER A 516 -6.90 -16.99 -42.08
N VAL A 517 -6.85 -16.76 -40.76
CA VAL A 517 -8.05 -16.59 -39.93
C VAL A 517 -8.84 -15.34 -40.32
N LEU A 518 -8.19 -14.23 -40.66
CA LEU A 518 -8.87 -13.01 -41.11
C LEU A 518 -9.50 -13.15 -42.51
N ILE A 519 -8.84 -13.83 -43.45
CA ILE A 519 -9.35 -14.06 -44.80
C ILE A 519 -10.54 -15.03 -44.78
N HIS A 520 -10.46 -16.11 -43.99
CA HIS A 520 -11.57 -17.05 -43.83
C HIS A 520 -12.70 -16.44 -42.98
N GLY A 521 -12.36 -15.64 -41.97
CA GLY A 521 -13.33 -14.91 -41.14
C GLY A 521 -14.10 -13.84 -41.91
N THR A 522 -13.48 -13.15 -42.88
CA THR A 522 -14.16 -12.21 -43.78
C THR A 522 -15.07 -12.92 -44.78
N HIS A 523 -14.70 -14.11 -45.27
CA HIS A 523 -15.58 -14.98 -46.05
C HIS A 523 -16.76 -15.51 -45.22
N ASN A 524 -16.53 -15.91 -43.97
CA ASN A 524 -17.58 -16.35 -43.05
C ASN A 524 -18.51 -15.20 -42.65
N LYS A 525 -18.00 -13.99 -42.43
CA LYS A 525 -18.83 -12.79 -42.24
C LYS A 525 -19.67 -12.51 -43.48
N ARG A 526 -19.10 -12.59 -44.70
CA ARG A 526 -19.87 -12.46 -45.95
C ARG A 526 -20.96 -13.54 -46.06
N MET A 527 -20.68 -14.80 -45.72
CA MET A 527 -21.70 -15.86 -45.69
C MET A 527 -22.76 -15.62 -44.61
N LEU A 528 -22.39 -15.10 -43.44
CA LEU A 528 -23.34 -14.73 -42.37
C LEU A 528 -24.20 -13.51 -42.76
N PHE A 529 -23.65 -12.55 -43.50
CA PHE A 529 -24.42 -11.46 -44.10
C PHE A 529 -25.37 -11.97 -45.19
N CYS A 530 -24.98 -12.98 -45.97
CA CYS A 530 -25.87 -13.67 -46.91
C CYS A 530 -26.93 -14.52 -46.20
N ALA A 531 -26.63 -15.10 -45.03
CA ALA A 531 -27.58 -15.86 -44.22
C ALA A 531 -28.57 -14.96 -43.45
N ARG A 532 -28.16 -13.73 -43.08
CA ARG A 532 -29.05 -12.69 -42.54
C ARG A 532 -30.12 -12.20 -43.51
N ALA A 533 -30.02 -12.53 -44.80
CA ALA A 533 -31.01 -12.20 -45.82
C ALA A 533 -32.13 -13.24 -45.98
N HIS A 534 -32.11 -14.34 -45.21
CA HIS A 534 -33.21 -15.30 -45.13
C HIS A 534 -33.83 -15.30 -43.73
N ASP A 535 -35.12 -14.97 -43.68
CA ASP A 535 -35.92 -14.78 -42.48
C ASP A 535 -35.81 -15.93 -41.46
N GLY A 536 -35.65 -15.57 -40.18
CA GLY A 536 -36.16 -16.36 -39.05
C GLY A 536 -35.18 -16.96 -38.05
N TRP A 537 -33.87 -16.70 -38.12
CA TRP A 537 -32.91 -17.27 -37.17
C TRP A 537 -32.29 -16.19 -36.27
N SER A 538 -32.50 -16.33 -34.96
CA SER A 538 -31.92 -15.48 -33.92
C SER A 538 -30.38 -15.54 -33.97
N PRO A 539 -29.64 -14.42 -33.87
CA PRO A 539 -28.20 -14.45 -33.89
C PRO A 539 -27.66 -15.20 -32.67
N ALA A 540 -26.64 -16.04 -32.90
CA ALA A 540 -25.91 -16.75 -31.87
C ALA A 540 -25.38 -15.76 -30.81
N THR A 541 -25.99 -15.80 -29.63
CA THR A 541 -25.73 -14.97 -28.45
C THR A 541 -24.34 -15.19 -27.82
N GLY A 542 -23.46 -16.00 -28.42
CA GLY A 542 -22.11 -16.30 -27.91
C GLY A 542 -20.97 -15.48 -28.50
N TRP A 543 -21.25 -14.47 -29.34
CA TRP A 543 -20.23 -13.72 -30.09
C TRP A 543 -19.99 -12.29 -29.57
N LEU A 544 -20.64 -11.92 -28.47
CA LEU A 544 -20.40 -10.68 -27.75
C LEU A 544 -20.03 -11.02 -26.30
N PRO A 545 -19.08 -10.29 -25.68
CA PRO A 545 -18.88 -10.37 -24.24
C PRO A 545 -20.21 -10.08 -23.53
N THR A 546 -20.49 -10.81 -22.46
CA THR A 546 -21.73 -10.68 -21.66
C THR A 546 -21.87 -9.32 -20.95
N TYR A 547 -20.84 -8.47 -21.02
CA TYR A 547 -20.82 -7.15 -20.40
C TYR A 547 -20.37 -6.11 -21.43
N ILE A 548 -21.37 -5.48 -22.04
CA ILE A 548 -21.24 -4.11 -22.53
C ILE A 548 -22.08 -3.28 -21.54
N ASP A 549 -21.40 -2.64 -20.60
CA ASP A 549 -21.83 -1.41 -19.93
C ASP A 549 -20.64 -0.45 -19.96
#